data_AF-A0A166CH59-F1
#
_entry.id   AF-A0A166CH59-F1
#
_cell.length_a   1.000
_cell.length_b   1.000
_cell.length_c   1.000
_cell.angle_alpha   90.00
_cell.angle_beta   90.00
_cell.angle_gamma   90.00
#
_symmetry.space_group_name_H-M   'P 1'
#
loop_
_entity.id
_entity.type
_entity.pdbx_description
1 polymer ?
#
loop_
_entity_poly.entity_id
_entity_poly.type
_entity_poly.pdbx_seq_one_letter_code
_entity_poly.pdbx_strand_id
1 'polypeptide(L)' 'MDNDGIEFEEQEYEMKLPNGVGEKMLADAISNYNVKLKHTNFGPVLVGKIHDLEDAKDFLIKSLNEMFKKFENKK' A
#
# COMPACT_ATOMS: atom_id res chain seq x y z
N MET A 1 -1.75 42.28 6.35
CA MET A 1 -0.80 41.21 6.04
C MET A 1 -1.67 40.04 5.67
N ASP A 2 -1.80 39.83 4.37
CA ASP A 2 -2.65 38.80 3.80
C ASP A 2 -2.16 37.44 4.30
N ASN A 3 -3.08 36.68 4.87
CA ASN A 3 -2.82 35.34 5.35
C ASN A 3 -2.86 34.47 4.09
N ASP A 4 -1.72 34.39 3.38
CA ASP A 4 -1.55 33.50 2.24
C ASP A 4 -1.74 32.07 2.75
N GLY A 5 -2.96 31.56 2.57
CA GLY A 5 -3.36 30.19 2.92
C GLY A 5 -2.63 29.20 2.03
N ILE A 6 -1.36 28.96 2.33
CA ILE A 6 -0.59 27.88 1.74
C ILE A 6 -1.20 26.58 2.29
N GLU A 7 -2.12 26.00 1.51
CA GLU A 7 -2.52 24.61 1.68
C GLU A 7 -1.27 23.77 1.37
N PHE A 8 -0.62 23.26 2.42
CA PHE A 8 0.37 22.21 2.27
C PHE A 8 -0.39 20.98 1.79
N GLU A 9 -0.48 20.78 0.48
CA GLU A 9 -0.88 19.47 -0.05
C GLU A 9 0.12 18.46 0.52
N GLU A 10 -0.35 17.60 1.43
CA GLU A 10 0.46 16.51 1.96
C GLU A 10 0.86 15.64 0.78
N GLN A 11 2.14 15.68 0.43
CA GLN A 11 2.65 15.05 -0.80
C GLN A 11 2.33 13.55 -0.78
N GLU A 12 1.42 13.13 -1.66
CA GLU A 12 1.11 11.72 -1.88
C GLU A 12 2.12 11.12 -2.87
N TYR A 13 2.52 9.88 -2.60
CA TYR A 13 3.43 9.10 -3.44
C TYR A 13 2.72 7.87 -3.98
N GLU A 14 3.31 7.25 -5.01
CA GLU A 14 2.82 5.98 -5.57
C GLU A 14 3.76 4.83 -5.21
N MET A 15 3.19 3.71 -4.81
CA MET A 15 3.90 2.47 -4.58
C MET A 15 3.32 1.35 -5.45
N LYS A 16 4.18 0.69 -6.22
CA LYS A 16 3.81 -0.53 -6.96
C LYS A 16 3.55 -1.68 -5.99
N LEU A 17 2.52 -2.46 -6.26
CA LEU A 17 2.22 -3.65 -5.47
C LEU A 17 3.28 -4.75 -5.68
N PRO A 18 3.75 -5.41 -4.61
CA PRO A 18 4.56 -6.60 -4.73
C PRO A 18 3.85 -7.71 -5.52
N ASN A 19 4.62 -8.51 -6.26
CA ASN A 19 4.08 -9.65 -6.99
C ASN A 19 3.46 -10.67 -6.01
N GLY A 20 2.32 -11.24 -6.40
CA GLY A 20 1.59 -12.21 -5.58
C GLY A 20 0.65 -11.59 -4.55
N VAL A 21 0.60 -10.26 -4.42
CA VAL A 21 -0.45 -9.59 -3.63
C VAL A 21 -1.81 -9.84 -4.28
N GLY A 22 -2.66 -10.58 -3.58
CA GLY A 22 -4.04 -10.85 -3.99
C GLY A 22 -5.03 -9.82 -3.44
N GLU A 23 -6.27 -9.90 -3.91
CA GLU A 23 -7.36 -8.97 -3.56
C GLU A 23 -7.60 -8.85 -2.05
N LYS A 24 -7.54 -9.97 -1.31
CA LYS A 24 -7.73 -9.95 0.15
C LYS A 24 -6.65 -9.13 0.86
N MET A 25 -5.37 -9.38 0.53
CA MET A 25 -4.24 -8.64 1.13
C MET A 25 -4.33 -7.15 0.81
N LEU A 26 -4.76 -6.83 -0.42
CA LEU A 26 -4.97 -5.46 -0.85
C LEU A 26 -6.12 -4.78 -0.09
N ALA A 27 -7.25 -5.46 0.08
CA ALA A 27 -8.39 -4.97 0.85
C ALA A 27 -8.00 -4.72 2.31
N ASP A 28 -7.24 -5.64 2.93
CA ASP A 28 -6.73 -5.49 4.29
C ASP A 28 -5.77 -4.29 4.39
N ALA A 29 -4.90 -4.08 3.41
CA ALA A 29 -4.00 -2.92 3.39
C ALA A 29 -4.77 -1.58 3.28
N ILE A 30 -5.74 -1.48 2.38
CA ILE A 30 -6.55 -0.26 2.20
C ILE A 30 -7.43 0.01 3.43
N SER A 31 -7.87 -1.03 4.14
CA SER A 31 -8.72 -0.88 5.33
C SER A 31 -7.92 -0.48 6.57
N ASN A 32 -6.69 -0.95 6.70
CA ASN A 32 -5.87 -0.75 7.89
C ASN A 32 -4.90 0.44 7.80
N TYR A 33 -4.59 0.90 6.59
CA TYR A 33 -3.66 2.00 6.35
C TYR A 33 -4.33 3.09 5.53
N ASN A 34 -3.90 4.35 5.70
CA ASN A 34 -4.42 5.48 4.96
C ASN A 34 -3.84 5.54 3.53
N VAL A 35 -4.18 4.52 2.74
CA VAL A 35 -3.73 4.34 1.35
C VAL A 35 -4.91 4.04 0.45
N LYS A 36 -4.82 4.46 -0.82
CA LYS A 36 -5.86 4.28 -1.84
C LYS A 36 -5.33 3.44 -3.00
N LEU A 37 -6.21 2.70 -3.64
CA LEU A 37 -5.88 1.99 -4.88
C LEU A 37 -6.07 2.90 -6.09
N LYS A 38 -5.05 2.97 -6.95
CA LYS A 38 -5.11 3.65 -8.25
C LYS A 38 -4.77 2.67 -9.36
N HIS A 39 -5.63 2.59 -10.37
CA HIS A 39 -5.36 1.79 -11.56
C HIS A 39 -4.50 2.59 -12.54
N THR A 40 -3.39 2.00 -12.99
CA THR A 40 -2.51 2.58 -14.01
C THR A 40 -2.40 1.65 -15.21
N ASN A 41 -1.82 2.13 -16.31
CA ASN A 41 -1.56 1.32 -17.51
C ASN A 41 -0.60 0.14 -17.24
N PHE A 42 0.16 0.19 -16.15
CA PHE A 42 1.12 -0.85 -15.76
C PHE A 42 0.64 -1.68 -14.57
N GLY A 43 -0.65 -1.60 -14.26
CA GLY A 43 -1.27 -2.29 -13.14
C GLY A 43 -1.60 -1.35 -11.96
N PRO A 44 -2.23 -1.89 -10.91
CA PRO A 44 -2.60 -1.12 -9.73
C PRO A 44 -1.38 -0.65 -8.91
N VAL A 45 -1.52 0.53 -8.30
CA VAL A 45 -0.57 1.09 -7.33
C VAL A 45 -1.33 1.54 -6.08
N LEU A 46 -0.65 1.57 -4.94
CA LEU A 46 -1.14 2.26 -3.75
C LEU A 46 -0.67 3.71 -3.76
N VAL A 47 -1.55 4.61 -3.31
CA VAL A 47 -1.29 6.04 -3.20
C VAL A 47 -1.56 6.50 -1.78
N GLY A 48 -0.64 7.26 -1.21
CA GLY A 48 -0.76 7.79 0.15
C GLY A 48 0.51 8.51 0.60
N LYS A 49 0.58 8.86 1.88
CA LYS A 49 1.80 9.44 2.47
C LYS A 49 2.91 8.39 2.52
N ILE A 50 4.15 8.84 2.52
CA ILE A 50 5.31 7.94 2.54
C ILE A 50 5.27 6.95 3.71
N HIS A 51 4.92 7.39 4.92
CA HIS A 51 4.83 6.51 6.09
C HIS A 51 3.70 5.47 5.95
N ASP A 52 2.54 5.88 5.42
CA ASP A 52 1.38 4.99 5.23
C ASP A 52 1.70 3.91 4.16
N LEU A 53 2.44 4.30 3.12
CA LEU A 53 2.91 3.38 2.09
C LEU A 53 3.97 2.41 2.61
N GLU A 54 4.89 2.85 3.47
CA GLU A 54 5.87 1.98 4.11
C GLU A 54 5.22 0.96 5.04
N ASP A 55 4.27 1.38 5.86
CA ASP A 55 3.51 0.50 6.74
C ASP A 55 2.69 -0.53 5.94
N ALA A 56 2.00 -0.08 4.88
CA ALA A 56 1.27 -0.96 3.98
C ALA A 56 2.18 -1.96 3.25
N LYS A 57 3.36 -1.52 2.80
CA LYS A 57 4.38 -2.39 2.18
C LYS A 57 4.82 -3.50 3.12
N ASP A 58 5.15 -3.16 4.35
CA ASP A 58 5.66 -4.10 5.34
C ASP A 58 4.58 -5.13 5.70
N PHE A 59 3.33 -4.70 5.83
CA PHE A 59 2.17 -5.58 5.98
C PHE A 59 2.01 -6.56 4.80
N LEU A 60 2.08 -6.08 3.56
CA LEU A 60 1.93 -6.90 2.37
C LEU A 60 3.06 -7.94 2.27
N ILE A 61 4.31 -7.53 2.51
CA ILE A 61 5.48 -8.44 2.50
C ILE A 61 5.33 -9.51 3.59
N LYS A 62 4.92 -9.13 4.80
CA LYS A 62 4.68 -10.08 5.89
C LYS A 62 3.58 -11.08 5.54
N SER A 63 2.46 -10.60 4.98
CA SER A 63 1.34 -11.43 4.56
C SER A 63 1.72 -12.44 3.48
N LEU A 64 2.54 -12.03 2.51
CA LEU A 64 3.11 -12.92 1.49
C LEU A 64 4.00 -14.00 2.10
N ASN A 65 4.91 -13.61 3.00
CA ASN A 65 5.81 -14.56 3.65
C ASN A 65 5.06 -15.58 4.51
N GLU A 66 4.01 -15.16 5.22
CA GLU A 66 3.15 -16.07 5.98
C GLU A 66 2.40 -17.03 5.06
N MET A 67 1.93 -16.54 3.91
CA MET A 67 1.31 -17.37 2.88
C MET A 67 2.31 -18.43 2.36
N PHE A 68 3.54 -18.05 2.00
CA PHE A 68 4.55 -18.99 1.52
C PHE A 68 4.91 -20.04 2.56
N LYS A 69 5.12 -19.66 3.83
CA LYS A 69 5.38 -20.60 4.92
C LYS A 69 4.26 -21.64 5.09
N LYS A 70 3.00 -21.23 4.91
CA LYS A 70 1.85 -22.18 4.95
C LYS A 70 1.88 -23.17 3.79
N PHE A 71 2.44 -22.81 2.64
CA PHE A 71 2.59 -23.71 1.51
C PHE A 71 3.80 -24.64 1.68
N GLU A 72 4.91 -24.16 2.23
CA GLU A 72 6.10 -24.98 2.52
C GLU A 72 5.82 -26.08 3.55
N ASN A 73 5.03 -25.77 4.59
CA ASN A 73 4.69 -26.70 5.67
C ASN A 73 3.57 -27.71 5.30
N LYS A 74 3.06 -27.67 4.07
CA LYS A 74 2.06 -28.64 3.56
C LYS A 74 2.68 -29.80 2.77
N LYS A 75 4.00 -29.99 2.85
CA LYS A 75 4.70 -31.15 2.29
C LYS A 75 4.68 -32.34 3.25
#